data_AF-A0A1Q7YHJ0-F1
#
_entry.id   AF-A0A1Q7YHJ0-F1
#
_cell.length_a   1.000
_cell.length_b   1.000
_cell.length_c   1.000
_cell.angle_alpha   90.00
_cell.angle_beta   90.00
_cell.angle_gamma   90.00
#
_symmetry.space_group_name_H-M   'P 1'
#
loop_
_entity.id
_entity.type
_entity.pdbx_description
1 polymer ?
#
loop_
_entity_poly.entity_id
_entity_poly.type
_entity_poly.pdbx_seq_one_letter_code
_entity_poly.pdbx_strand_id
1 'polypeptide(L)'
;MQTKTVKILFTVSLFMLAGSGVSFFIGHQRALKVAQVEASAIDMFASQPGDNWKYLGAILLLVALASAFAAIRIWFQERKDAEQVTHIVIN
;
A
#
# COMPACT_ATOMS: atom_id res chain seq x y z
N MET A 1 3.99 -3.24 24.83
CA MET A 1 2.82 -2.86 23.98
C MET A 1 3.21 -2.61 22.52
N GLN A 2 4.37 -2.01 22.22
CA GLN A 2 4.77 -1.59 20.86
C GLN A 2 5.01 -2.71 19.83
N THR A 3 5.49 -3.89 20.24
CA THR A 3 5.62 -5.05 19.34
C THR A 3 4.29 -5.54 18.76
N LYS A 4 3.16 -5.32 19.47
CA LYS A 4 1.81 -5.59 18.92
C LYS A 4 1.46 -4.56 17.84
N THR A 5 1.85 -3.30 18.04
CA THR A 5 1.64 -2.21 17.09
C THR A 5 2.38 -2.43 15.77
N VAL A 6 3.65 -2.86 15.81
CA VAL A 6 4.42 -3.18 14.58
C VAL A 6 3.75 -4.31 13.79
N LYS A 7 3.29 -5.37 14.48
CA LYS A 7 2.56 -6.47 13.84
C LYS A 7 1.25 -5.99 13.19
N ILE A 8 0.47 -5.16 13.89
CA ILE A 8 -0.78 -4.61 13.36
C ILE A 8 -0.51 -3.75 12.12
N LEU A 9 0.46 -2.84 12.20
CA LEU A 9 0.81 -1.97 11.07
C LEU A 9 1.24 -2.81 9.85
N PHE A 10 2.09 -3.81 10.06
CA PHE A 10 2.52 -4.70 8.99
C PHE A 10 1.35 -5.48 8.36
N THR A 11 0.44 -6.04 9.18
CA THR A 11 -0.73 -6.76 8.67
C THR A 11 -1.66 -5.85 7.89
N VAL A 12 -1.92 -4.63 8.38
CA VAL A 12 -2.73 -3.62 7.69
C VAL A 12 -2.09 -3.22 6.36
N SER A 13 -0.77 -3.00 6.32
CA SER A 13 -0.03 -2.71 5.08
C SER A 13 -0.19 -3.85 4.07
N LEU A 14 -0.07 -5.10 4.52
CA LEU A 14 -0.21 -6.28 3.65
C LEU A 14 -1.62 -6.38 3.06
N PHE A 15 -2.65 -6.10 3.88
CA PHE A 15 -4.04 -6.11 3.45
C PHE A 15 -4.32 -5.02 2.42
N MET A 16 -3.77 -3.82 2.64
CA MET A 16 -3.89 -2.72 1.68
C MET A 16 -3.13 -2.97 0.39
N LEU A 17 -1.95 -3.60 0.46
CA LEU A 17 -1.19 -4.01 -0.72
C LEU A 17 -1.98 -5.03 -1.56
N ALA A 18 -2.57 -6.05 -0.91
CA ALA A 18 -3.43 -7.02 -1.58
C ALA A 18 -4.67 -6.33 -2.20
N GLY A 19 -5.33 -5.43 -1.45
CA GLY A 19 -6.45 -4.65 -1.95
C GLY A 19 -6.10 -3.74 -3.13
N SER A 20 -4.88 -3.20 -3.15
CA SER A 20 -4.35 -2.45 -4.29
C SER A 20 -4.24 -3.32 -5.54
N GLY A 21 -3.64 -4.51 -5.41
CA GLY A 21 -3.53 -5.47 -6.52
C GLY A 21 -4.88 -5.88 -7.09
N VAL A 22 -5.86 -6.16 -6.22
CA VAL A 22 -7.24 -6.50 -6.64
C VAL A 22 -7.90 -5.33 -7.36
N SER A 23 -7.74 -4.10 -6.85
CA SER A 23 -8.31 -2.91 -7.47
C SER A 23 -7.72 -2.65 -8.86
N PHE A 24 -6.40 -2.82 -9.02
CA PHE A 24 -5.75 -2.74 -10.33
C PHE A 24 -6.23 -3.82 -11.29
N PHE A 25 -6.38 -5.07 -10.84
CA PHE A 25 -6.89 -6.16 -11.67
C PHE A 25 -8.32 -5.90 -12.16
N ILE A 26 -9.22 -5.46 -11.27
CA ILE A 26 -10.60 -5.10 -11.62
C ILE A 26 -10.63 -3.90 -12.58
N GLY A 27 -9.82 -2.87 -12.31
CA GLY A 27 -9.70 -1.70 -13.17
C GLY A 27 -9.21 -2.07 -14.58
N HIS A 28 -8.23 -2.96 -14.67
CA HIS A 28 -7.70 -3.45 -15.95
C HIS A 28 -8.74 -4.26 -16.73
N GLN A 29 -9.44 -5.20 -16.07
CA GLN A 29 -10.52 -5.98 -16.69
C GLN A 29 -11.66 -5.09 -17.20
N ARG A 30 -12.04 -4.04 -16.46
CA ARG A 30 -13.06 -3.09 -16.90
C ARG A 30 -12.61 -2.24 -18.09
N ALA A 31 -11.36 -1.80 -18.10
CA ALA A 31 -10.80 -1.04 -19.22
C ALA A 31 -10.75 -1.89 -20.51
N LEU A 32 -10.36 -3.16 -20.42
CA LEU A 32 -10.32 -4.08 -21.56
C LEU A 32 -11.70 -4.36 -22.16
N LYS A 33 -12.74 -4.49 -21.33
CA LYS A 33 -14.11 -4.75 -21.81
C LYS A 33 -14.70 -3.58 -22.60
N VAL A 34 -14.30 -2.34 -22.31
CA VAL A 34 -14.82 -1.15 -22.99
C VAL A 34 -13.97 -0.76 -24.19
N ALA A 35 -12.65 -1.00 -24.15
CA ALA A 35 -11.77 -0.82 -25.30
C ALA A 35 -12.17 -1.66 -26.53
N GLN A 36 -12.96 -2.73 -26.36
CA GLN A 36 -13.51 -3.52 -27.46
C GLN A 36 -14.74 -2.89 -28.13
N VAL A 37 -15.37 -1.86 -27.54
CA VAL A 37 -16.67 -1.32 -27.96
C VAL A 37 -16.56 0.06 -28.61
N GLU A 38 -15.62 0.92 -28.21
CA GLU A 38 -15.52 2.29 -28.70
C GLU A 38 -14.09 2.69 -29.04
N ALA A 39 -13.78 2.77 -30.33
CA ALA A 39 -12.56 3.36 -30.87
C ALA A 39 -12.92 4.67 -31.58
N SER A 40 -13.36 5.68 -30.82
CA SER A 40 -13.54 7.05 -31.31
C SER A 40 -12.46 7.95 -30.71
N ALA A 41 -11.87 8.85 -31.51
CA ALA A 41 -10.83 9.77 -31.05
C ALA A 41 -11.30 10.76 -29.96
N ILE A 42 -12.62 10.87 -29.76
CA ILE A 42 -13.26 11.72 -28.75
C ILE A 42 -13.15 11.07 -27.36
N ASP A 43 -13.09 9.74 -27.27
CA ASP A 43 -13.02 8.99 -26.01
C ASP A 43 -11.61 8.97 -25.39
N MET A 44 -10.59 9.47 -26.09
CA MET A 44 -9.22 9.60 -25.54
C MET A 44 -9.13 10.62 -24.39
N PHE A 45 -10.09 11.55 -24.30
CA PHE A 45 -10.17 12.55 -23.23
C PHE A 45 -11.28 12.27 -22.22
N ALA A 46 -12.10 11.24 -22.46
CA ALA A 46 -13.13 10.81 -21.53
C ALA A 46 -12.51 9.96 -20.42
N SER A 47 -13.00 10.11 -19.19
CA SER A 47 -12.60 9.26 -18.07
C SER A 47 -12.87 7.80 -18.41
N GLN A 48 -11.81 6.98 -18.53
CA GLN A 48 -11.99 5.61 -18.99
C GLN A 48 -12.58 4.75 -17.87
N PRO A 49 -13.55 3.88 -18.18
CA PRO A 49 -14.08 2.95 -17.21
C PRO A 49 -12.98 2.03 -16.69
N GLY A 50 -12.72 2.12 -15.38
CA GLY A 50 -11.60 1.43 -14.73
C GLY A 50 -10.57 2.38 -14.11
N ASP A 51 -10.55 3.66 -14.48
CA ASP A 51 -9.61 4.64 -13.91
C ASP A 51 -9.84 4.86 -12.42
N ASN A 52 -11.10 4.94 -11.97
CA ASN A 52 -11.43 5.03 -10.55
C ASN A 52 -10.87 3.85 -9.73
N TRP A 53 -10.84 2.64 -10.32
CA TRP A 53 -10.28 1.45 -9.67
C TRP A 53 -8.75 1.47 -9.65
N LYS A 54 -8.12 1.98 -10.71
CA LYS A 54 -6.66 2.21 -10.75
C LYS A 54 -6.24 3.26 -9.72
N TYR A 55 -6.96 4.37 -9.62
CA TYR A 55 -6.69 5.43 -8.63
C TYR A 55 -6.90 4.94 -7.20
N LEU A 56 -7.97 4.17 -6.95
CA LEU A 56 -8.18 3.53 -5.65
C LEU A 56 -7.02 2.59 -5.30
N GLY A 57 -6.58 1.76 -6.27
CA GLY A 57 -5.42 0.90 -6.10
C GLY A 57 -4.14 1.68 -5.82
N ALA A 58 -3.90 2.81 -6.49
CA ALA A 58 -2.75 3.67 -6.26
C ALA A 58 -2.76 4.31 -4.86
N ILE A 59 -3.91 4.79 -4.39
CA ILE A 59 -4.06 5.33 -3.03
C ILE A 59 -3.79 4.24 -1.99
N LEU A 60 -4.38 3.05 -2.15
CA LEU A 60 -4.15 1.93 -1.25
C LEU A 60 -2.67 1.51 -1.21
N LEU A 61 -1.98 1.56 -2.35
CA LEU A 61 -0.54 1.29 -2.42
C LEU A 61 0.28 2.32 -1.64
N LEU A 62 -0.03 3.61 -1.77
CA LEU A 62 0.67 4.68 -1.05
C LEU A 62 0.48 4.54 0.47
N VAL A 63 -0.74 4.23 0.92
CA VAL A 63 -1.02 4.02 2.35
C VAL A 63 -0.32 2.77 2.86
N ALA A 64 -0.30 1.68 2.08
CA ALA A 64 0.43 0.47 2.40
C ALA A 64 1.94 0.72 2.57
N LEU A 65 2.54 1.50 1.67
CA LEU A 65 3.95 1.87 1.75
C LEU A 65 4.23 2.74 2.99
N ALA A 66 3.44 3.79 3.23
CA ALA A 66 3.62 4.68 4.37
C ALA A 66 3.55 3.92 5.71
N SER A 67 2.60 3.01 5.84
CA SER A 67 2.45 2.17 7.03
C SER A 67 3.58 1.16 7.20
N ALA A 68 4.09 0.57 6.11
CA ALA A 68 5.26 -0.31 6.15
C ALA A 68 6.53 0.45 6.57
N PHE A 69 6.76 1.65 6.05
CA PHE A 69 7.88 2.51 6.47
C PHE A 69 7.80 2.89 7.95
N ALA A 70 6.60 3.22 8.45
CA ALA A 70 6.40 3.49 9.87
C ALA A 70 6.73 2.27 10.74
N ALA A 71 6.29 1.07 10.36
CA ALA A 71 6.60 -0.17 11.06
C ALA A 71 8.11 -0.47 11.09
N ILE A 72 8.80 -0.30 9.95
CA ILE A 72 10.25 -0.47 9.83
C ILE A 72 10.99 0.52 10.73
N ARG A 73 10.60 1.79 10.73
CA ARG A 73 11.23 2.82 11.57
C ARG A 73 11.10 2.50 13.06
N ILE A 74 9.92 2.07 13.50
CA ILE A 74 9.68 1.67 14.90
C ILE A 74 10.57 0.47 15.26
N TRP A 75 10.66 -0.53 14.38
CA TRP A 75 11.51 -1.70 14.61
C TRP A 75 13.00 -1.36 14.75
N PHE A 76 13.51 -0.42 13.95
CA PHE A 76 14.89 0.04 14.10
C PHE A 76 15.12 0.86 15.38
N GLN A 77 14.12 1.63 15.83
CA GLN A 77 14.20 2.33 17.12
C GLN A 77 14.26 1.32 18.28
N GLU A 78 13.42 0.28 18.26
CA GLU A 78 13.44 -0.79 19.27
C GLU A 78 14.82 -1.46 19.38
N ARG A 79 15.53 -1.67 18.26
CA ARG A 79 16.89 -2.25 18.27
C ARG A 79 17.92 -1.32 18.91
N LYS A 80 17.87 -0.03 18.59
CA LYS A 80 18.80 0.96 19.16
C LYS A 80 18.59 1.17 20.65
N ASP A 81 17.33 1.22 21.08
CA ASP A 81 16.99 1.37 22.50
C ASP A 81 17.41 0.12 23.31
N ALA A 82 17.24 -1.07 22.74
CA ALA A 82 17.70 -2.31 23.37
C ALA A 82 19.22 -2.34 23.55
N GLU A 83 20.00 -1.91 22.54
CA GLU A 83 21.47 -1.84 22.61
C GLU A 83 21.96 -0.81 23.66
N GLN A 84 21.28 0.33 23.79
CA GLN A 84 21.63 1.33 24.83
C GLN A 84 21.40 0.81 26.26
N VAL A 85 20.30 0.09 26.51
CA VAL A 85 20.02 -0.46 27.84
C VAL A 85 21.06 -1.51 28.24
N THR A 86 21.48 -2.40 27.33
CA THR A 86 22.55 -3.37 27.65
C THR A 86 23.88 -2.70 27.94
N HIS A 87 24.24 -1.62 27.24
CA HIS A 87 25.47 -0.88 27.52
C HIS A 87 25.50 -0.22 28.91
N ILE A 88 24.34 0.22 29.42
CA ILE A 88 24.24 0.82 30.77
C ILE A 88 24.30 -0.25 31.87
N VAL A 89 23.84 -1.47 31.60
CA VAL A 89 23.82 -2.57 32.59
C VAL A 89 25.18 -3.27 32.74
N ILE A 90 26.04 -3.21 31.73
CA ILE A 90 27.36 -3.88 31.72
C ILE A 90 28.47 -2.97 32.30
N ASN A 91 28.18 -1.70 32.58
CA ASN A 91 29.13 -0.71 33.10
C ASN A 91 28.80 -0.29 34.54
#